data_AF-A0A654CCB1-F1
#
_entry.id   AF-A0A654CCB1-F1
#
_cell.length_a   1.000
_cell.length_b   1.000
_cell.length_c   1.000
_cell.angle_alpha   90.00
_cell.angle_beta   90.00
_cell.angle_gamma   90.00
#
_symmetry.space_group_name_H-M   'P 1'
#
loop_
_entity.id
_entity.type
_entity.pdbx_description
1 polymer ?
#
loop_
_entity_poly.entity_id
_entity_poly.type
_entity_poly.pdbx_seq_one_letter_code
_entity_poly.pdbx_strand_id
1 'polypeptide(L)' 'MVAITLELNDDVYKALRSVVARCNEAHQSSGGLDTHGKLDAKKLLTVLAEDAAMTHSRPESWQACKMQHLLDSHGY' A
#
# COMPACT_ATOMS: atom_id res chain seq x y z
N MET A 1 -1.90 11.34 17.24
CA MET A 1 -2.05 10.13 16.41
C MET A 1 -3.54 9.91 16.18
N VAL A 2 -3.94 9.68 14.93
CA VAL A 2 -5.34 9.38 14.57
C VAL A 2 -5.46 7.89 14.32
N ALA A 3 -6.55 7.27 14.75
CA ALA A 3 -6.86 5.87 14.48
C ALA A 3 -8.11 5.78 13.60
N ILE A 4 -8.03 4.95 12.55
CA ILE A 4 -9.15 4.63 11.67
C ILE A 4 -9.39 3.12 11.79
N THR A 5 -10.61 2.74 12.15
CA THR A 5 -11.04 1.33 12.16
C THR A 5 -11.71 1.01 10.84
N LEU A 6 -11.31 -0.11 10.24
CA LEU A 6 -11.88 -0.62 9.00
C LEU A 6 -12.50 -1.99 9.28
N GLU A 7 -13.73 -2.19 8.82
CA GLU A 7 -14.33 -3.51 8.75
C GLU A 7 -14.16 -4.03 7.32
N LEU A 8 -13.45 -5.14 7.18
CA LEU A 8 -13.22 -5.81 5.91
C LEU A 8 -13.94 -7.15 5.96
N ASN A 9 -14.54 -7.56 4.84
CA ASN A 9 -15.01 -8.93 4.73
C ASN A 9 -13.81 -9.90 4.69
N ASP A 10 -14.06 -11.16 5.07
CA ASP A 10 -13.02 -12.18 5.17
C ASP A 10 -12.30 -12.43 3.84
N ASP A 11 -13.00 -12.31 2.72
CA ASP A 11 -12.44 -12.59 1.40
C ASP A 11 -11.47 -11.49 0.94
N VAL A 12 -11.77 -10.23 1.22
CA VAL A 12 -10.85 -9.10 1.02
C VAL A 12 -9.64 -9.27 1.92
N TYR A 13 -9.83 -9.63 3.19
CA TYR A 13 -8.70 -9.85 4.10
C TYR A 13 -7.81 -11.02 3.63
N LYS A 14 -8.40 -12.13 3.16
CA LYS A 14 -7.65 -13.24 2.56
C LYS A 14 -6.86 -12.78 1.33
N ALA A 15 -7.49 -12.02 0.43
CA ALA A 15 -6.83 -11.49 -0.76
C ALA A 15 -5.66 -10.55 -0.39
N LEU A 16 -5.84 -9.68 0.61
CA LEU A 16 -4.76 -8.83 1.12
C LEU A 16 -3.58 -9.65 1.65
N ARG A 17 -3.83 -10.76 2.36
CA ARG A 17 -2.74 -11.65 2.81
C ARG A 17 -2.00 -12.29 1.63
N SER A 18 -2.70 -12.64 0.55
CA SER A 18 -2.06 -13.14 -0.68
C SER A 18 -1.19 -12.08 -1.36
N VAL A 19 -1.63 -10.81 -1.39
CA VAL A 19 -0.82 -9.69 -1.89
C VAL A 19 0.43 -9.51 -1.03
N VAL A 20 0.27 -9.48 0.29
CA VAL A 20 1.39 -9.40 1.25
C VAL A 20 2.40 -10.52 1.05
N ALA A 21 1.94 -11.76 0.85
CA ALA A 21 2.81 -12.90 0.60
C ALA A 21 3.68 -12.68 -0.65
N ARG A 22 3.08 -12.22 -1.75
CA ARG A 22 3.81 -11.91 -2.99
C ARG A 22 4.81 -10.78 -2.82
N CYS A 23 4.46 -9.72 -2.09
CA CYS A 23 5.38 -8.62 -1.79
C CYS A 23 6.58 -9.12 -0.95
N ASN A 24 6.32 -9.94 0.06
CA ASN A 24 7.37 -10.49 0.92
C ASN A 24 8.27 -11.49 0.19
N GLU A 25 7.73 -12.25 -0.76
CA GLU A 25 8.52 -13.10 -1.65
C GLU A 25 9.45 -12.25 -2.53
N ALA A 26 8.93 -11.20 -3.16
CA ALA A 26 9.74 -10.27 -3.95
C ALA A 26 10.81 -9.57 -3.10
N HIS A 27 10.48 -9.15 -1.87
CA HIS A 27 11.43 -8.62 -0.89
C HIS A 27 12.59 -9.59 -0.68
N GLN A 28 12.28 -10.85 -0.39
CA GLN A 28 13.27 -11.90 -0.15
C GLN A 28 14.12 -12.16 -1.41
N SER A 29 13.51 -12.24 -2.59
CA SER A 29 14.22 -12.42 -3.86
C SER A 29 15.16 -11.27 -4.19
N SER A 30 14.86 -10.05 -3.72
CA SER A 30 15.73 -8.87 -3.87
C SER A 30 16.89 -8.80 -2.86
N GLY A 31 17.03 -9.78 -1.97
CA GLY A 31 17.98 -9.72 -0.85
C GLY A 31 17.56 -8.77 0.27
N GLY A 32 16.28 -8.39 0.32
CA GLY A 32 15.72 -7.51 1.34
C GLY A 32 15.94 -6.02 1.11
N LEU A 33 16.11 -5.59 -0.14
CA LEU A 33 16.48 -4.21 -0.50
C LEU A 33 15.30 -3.26 -0.68
N ASP A 34 14.05 -3.69 -0.47
CA ASP A 34 12.93 -2.75 -0.51
C ASP A 34 12.90 -1.82 0.71
N THR A 35 12.29 -0.66 0.53
CA THR A 35 12.28 0.43 1.52
C THR A 35 11.34 0.19 2.69
N HIS A 36 10.40 -0.74 2.56
CA HIS A 36 9.35 -0.95 3.55
C HIS A 36 9.57 -2.22 4.38
N GLY A 37 10.49 -3.11 3.99
CA GLY A 37 10.72 -4.39 4.66
C GLY A 37 9.52 -5.32 4.57
N LYS A 38 9.52 -6.37 5.41
CA LYS A 38 8.38 -7.30 5.50
C LYS A 38 7.08 -6.56 5.83
N LEU A 39 6.02 -7.00 5.16
CA LEU A 39 4.67 -6.49 5.29
C LEU A 39 3.77 -7.48 6.04
N ASP A 40 2.80 -6.92 6.74
CA ASP A 40 1.52 -7.56 7.08
C ASP A 40 0.38 -6.76 6.45
N ALA A 41 -0.88 -7.20 6.59
CA ALA A 41 -2.02 -6.52 5.98
C ALA A 41 -2.20 -5.09 6.51
N LYS A 42 -1.94 -4.86 7.80
CA LYS A 42 -2.07 -3.54 8.43
C LYS A 42 -1.03 -2.57 7.87
N LYS A 43 0.22 -3.02 7.77
CA LYS A 43 1.34 -2.24 7.25
C LYS A 43 1.16 -1.94 5.76
N LEU A 44 0.68 -2.90 4.98
CA LEU A 44 0.30 -2.67 3.58
C LEU A 44 -0.72 -1.52 3.46
N LEU A 45 -1.82 -1.57 4.22
CA LEU A 45 -2.85 -0.52 4.19
C LEU A 45 -2.31 0.82 4.69
N THR A 46 -1.40 0.81 5.66
CA THR A 46 -0.74 2.02 6.17
C THR A 46 0.09 2.68 5.08
N VAL A 47 0.91 1.91 4.35
CA VAL A 47 1.73 2.44 3.23
C VAL A 47 0.85 2.98 2.11
N LEU A 48 -0.25 2.30 1.76
CA LEU A 48 -1.19 2.80 0.75
C LEU A 48 -1.85 4.13 1.18
N ALA A 49 -2.16 4.28 2.47
CA ALA A 49 -2.68 5.54 3.00
C ALA A 49 -1.61 6.67 2.96
N GLU A 50 -0.34 6.33 3.23
CA GLU A 50 0.78 7.27 3.11
C GLU A 50 0.96 7.71 1.65
N ASP A 51 0.96 6.78 0.69
CA ASP A 51 1.07 7.06 -0.75
C ASP A 51 -0.09 7.95 -1.23
N ALA A 52 -1.31 7.73 -0.74
CA ALA A 52 -2.46 8.59 -0.99
C ALA A 52 -2.26 10.00 -0.42
N ALA A 53 -1.70 10.15 0.79
CA ALA A 53 -1.38 11.46 1.35
C ALA A 53 -0.24 12.18 0.59
N MET A 54 0.62 11.44 -0.11
CA MET A 54 1.69 12.02 -0.93
C MET A 54 1.17 12.72 -2.18
N THR A 55 -0.03 12.40 -2.69
CA THR A 55 -0.63 13.18 -3.80
C THR A 55 -0.79 14.65 -3.45
N HIS A 56 -1.04 14.96 -2.17
CA HIS A 56 -1.08 16.32 -1.67
C HIS A 56 0.29 16.84 -1.22
N SER A 57 1.00 16.07 -0.40
CA SER A 57 2.21 16.57 0.30
C SER A 57 3.49 16.51 -0.55
N ARG A 58 3.57 15.61 -1.53
CA ARG A 58 4.71 15.39 -2.44
C ARG A 58 4.22 14.94 -3.83
N PRO A 59 3.45 15.78 -4.56
CA PRO A 59 2.77 15.39 -5.81
C PRO A 59 3.74 14.87 -6.89
N GLU A 60 4.97 15.39 -6.92
CA GLU A 60 6.01 14.99 -7.90
C GLU A 60 6.69 13.65 -7.58
N SER A 61 6.39 13.04 -6.43
CA SER A 61 6.97 11.75 -6.05
C SER A 61 6.43 10.63 -6.94
N TRP A 62 7.26 9.61 -7.17
CA TRP A 62 6.84 8.46 -7.98
C TRP A 62 5.58 7.78 -7.40
N GLN A 63 5.51 7.64 -6.08
CA GLN A 63 4.36 7.09 -5.36
C GLN A 63 3.10 7.92 -5.59
N ALA A 64 3.20 9.25 -5.42
CA ALA A 64 2.10 10.17 -5.64
C ALA A 64 1.59 10.09 -7.08
N CYS A 65 2.48 10.10 -8.08
CA CYS A 65 2.08 9.99 -9.49
C CYS A 65 1.32 8.68 -9.79
N LYS A 66 1.77 7.55 -9.21
CA LYS A 66 1.08 6.26 -9.38
C LYS A 66 -0.26 6.23 -8.65
N MET A 67 -0.33 6.80 -7.46
CA MET A 67 -1.58 6.87 -6.70
C MET A 67 -2.59 7.82 -7.35
N GLN A 68 -2.15 8.98 -7.85
CA GLN A 68 -3.00 9.91 -8.59
C GLN A 68 -3.56 9.25 -9.84
N HIS A 69 -2.75 8.52 -10.60
CA HIS A 69 -3.23 7.78 -11.77
C HIS A 69 -4.31 6.75 -11.42
N LEU A 70 -4.19 6.05 -10.27
CA LEU A 70 -5.22 5.13 -9.80
C LEU A 70 -6.53 5.88 -9.48
N LEU A 71 -6.44 7.02 -8.79
CA LEU A 71 -7.59 7.86 -8.46
C LEU A 71 -8.28 8.40 -9.72
N ASP A 72 -7.51 8.93 -10.67
CA ASP A 72 -8.00 9.43 -11.96
C ASP A 72 -8.69 8.31 -12.75
N SER A 73 -8.14 7.08 -12.71
CA SER A 73 -8.74 5.91 -13.38
C SER A 73 -10.07 5.48 -12.77
N HIS A 74 -10.35 5.87 -11.53
CA HIS A 74 -11.65 5.70 -10.88
C HIS A 74 -12.59 6.91 -11.10
N GLY A 75 -12.12 7.99 -11.73
CA GLY A 75 -12.90 9.19 -12.02
C GLY A 75 -13.04 10.17 -10.86
N TYR A 76 -12.10 10.16 -9.91
CA TYR A 76 -12.00 11.16 -8.84
C TYR A 76 -11.39 12.49 -9.31
#